data_AF-A0A7J2XB08-F1
#
_entry.id   AF-A0A7J2XB08-F1
#
_cell.length_a   1.000
_cell.length_b   1.000
_cell.length_c   1.000
_cell.angle_alpha   90.00
_cell.angle_beta   90.00
_cell.angle_gamma   90.00
#
_symmetry.space_group_name_H-M   'P 1'
#
loop_
_entity.id
_entity.type
_entity.pdbx_description
1 polymer ?
#
loop_
_entity_poly.entity_id
_entity_poly.type
_entity_poly.pdbx_seq_one_letter_code
_entity_poly.pdbx_strand_id
1 'polypeptide(L)' 'TEYNRVVGSYRIDSKLLQHARDDVIVMHPLPRLNEIDPEIDGTRHAVYFKQAFYGIPVRMAILSSLLGVSVE' A
#
# COMPACT_ATOMS: atom_id res chain seq x y z
N THR A 1 7.60 -17.58 18.08
CA THR A 1 6.27 -17.79 17.48
C THR A 1 6.44 -18.19 16.02
N GLU A 2 5.40 -18.72 15.39
CA GLU A 2 5.40 -18.99 13.94
C GLU A 2 5.74 -17.73 13.13
N TYR A 3 5.19 -16.57 13.52
CA TYR A 3 5.51 -15.25 12.96
C TYR A 3 7.02 -14.98 12.85
N ASN A 4 7.78 -15.22 13.92
CA ASN A 4 9.23 -14.96 13.92
C ASN A 4 10.02 -15.86 12.95
N ARG A 5 9.44 -16.98 12.50
CA ARG A 5 10.11 -17.85 11.53
C ARG A 5 10.00 -17.33 10.10
N VAL A 6 9.01 -16.46 9.82
CA VAL A 6 8.65 -16.01 8.47
C VAL A 6 8.77 -14.50 8.28
N VAL A 7 8.87 -13.73 9.36
CA VAL A 7 9.09 -12.29 9.27
C VAL A 7 10.42 -12.01 8.56
N GLY A 8 10.38 -11.12 7.55
CA GLY A 8 11.54 -10.82 6.71
C GLY A 8 11.90 -11.86 5.66
N SER A 9 11.15 -12.97 5.53
CA SER A 9 11.37 -13.95 4.45
C SER A 9 11.07 -13.37 3.06
N TYR A 10 10.23 -12.34 3.00
CA TYR A 10 9.90 -11.63 1.77
C TYR A 10 10.13 -10.14 1.95
N ARG A 11 10.79 -9.53 0.96
CA ARG A 11 11.07 -8.09 0.93
C ARG A 11 10.93 -7.58 -0.50
N ILE A 12 10.23 -6.47 -0.66
CA ILE A 12 10.17 -5.73 -1.93
C ILE A 12 11.32 -4.71 -1.93
N ASP A 13 12.22 -4.84 -2.89
CA ASP A 13 13.35 -3.94 -3.15
C ASP A 13 13.47 -3.65 -4.65
N SER A 14 14.39 -2.74 -5.02
CA SER A 14 14.58 -2.34 -6.41
C SER A 14 15.06 -3.50 -7.29
N LYS A 15 15.82 -4.46 -6.72
CA LYS A 15 16.32 -5.64 -7.46
C LYS A 15 15.16 -6.54 -7.88
N LEU A 16 14.19 -6.75 -6.99
CA LEU A 16 12.97 -7.48 -7.31
C LEU A 16 12.16 -6.74 -8.38
N LEU A 17 11.97 -5.42 -8.21
CA LEU A 17 11.16 -4.62 -9.13
C LEU A 17 11.78 -4.46 -10.52
N GLN A 18 13.10 -4.63 -10.69
CA GLN A 18 13.73 -4.66 -12.02
C GLN A 18 13.19 -5.78 -12.93
N HIS A 19 12.65 -6.85 -12.34
CA HIS A 19 12.05 -7.96 -13.07
C HIS A 19 10.54 -7.81 -13.25
N ALA A 20 9.94 -6.78 -12.63
CA ALA A 20 8.52 -6.50 -12.74
C ALA A 20 8.19 -5.80 -14.05
N ARG A 21 6.92 -5.85 -14.47
CA ARG A 21 6.47 -5.02 -15.58
C ARG A 21 6.53 -3.54 -15.20
N ASP A 22 6.70 -2.72 -16.21
CA ASP A 22 6.80 -1.27 -16.04
C ASP A 22 5.56 -0.61 -15.41
N ASP A 23 4.40 -1.25 -15.49
CA ASP A 23 3.12 -0.76 -14.99
C ASP A 23 2.75 -1.31 -13.60
N VAL A 24 3.61 -2.13 -12.98
CA VAL A 24 3.34 -2.68 -11.64
C VAL A 24 3.31 -1.58 -10.59
N ILE A 25 2.35 -1.67 -9.68
CA ILE A 25 2.25 -0.81 -8.50
C ILE A 25 2.34 -1.66 -7.24
N VAL A 26 2.91 -1.09 -6.17
CA VAL A 26 3.08 -1.70 -4.86
C VAL A 26 2.07 -1.08 -3.91
N MET A 27 1.14 -1.90 -3.43
CA MET A 27 0.15 -1.57 -2.41
C MET A 27 0.55 -2.17 -1.06
N HIS A 28 0.19 -1.49 0.03
CA HIS A 28 0.47 -1.93 1.40
C HIS A 28 -0.50 -1.26 2.38
N PRO A 29 -1.13 -1.99 3.31
CA PRO A 29 -2.12 -1.43 4.24
C PRO A 29 -1.51 -0.52 5.31
N LEU A 30 -0.19 -0.62 5.55
CA LEU A 30 0.57 0.07 6.60
C LEU A 30 0.12 -0.33 8.04
N PRO A 31 0.95 -0.10 9.07
CA PRO A 31 2.37 0.31 9.00
C PRO A 31 3.22 -0.78 8.34
N ARG A 32 4.26 -0.37 7.60
CA ARG A 32 5.27 -1.33 7.12
C ARG A 32 6.40 -1.47 8.14
N LEU A 33 7.00 -2.66 8.23
CA LEU A 33 8.20 -2.90 9.03
C LEU A 33 9.44 -3.01 8.12
N ASN A 34 9.69 -4.20 7.59
CA ASN A 34 10.86 -4.56 6.78
C ASN A 34 10.49 -5.27 5.46
N GLU A 35 9.20 -5.47 5.22
CA GLU A 35 8.62 -6.12 4.05
C GLU A 35 8.73 -5.27 2.77
N ILE A 36 8.91 -3.94 2.88
CA ILE A 36 9.15 -3.03 1.75
C ILE A 36 10.33 -2.14 2.10
N ASP A 37 11.36 -2.13 1.25
CA ASP A 37 12.52 -1.27 1.42
C ASP A 37 12.12 0.22 1.26
N PRO A 38 12.55 1.13 2.16
CA PRO A 38 12.29 2.57 2.01
C PRO A 38 12.73 3.18 0.67
N GLU A 39 13.72 2.61 -0.03
CA GLU A 39 14.13 3.09 -1.35
C GLU A 39 12.99 3.07 -2.38
N ILE A 40 11.99 2.19 -2.17
CA ILE A 40 10.85 2.06 -3.07
C ILE A 40 9.96 3.32 -3.04
N ASP A 41 9.98 4.11 -1.96
CA ASP A 41 9.15 5.32 -1.81
C ASP A 41 9.37 6.35 -2.93
N GLY A 42 10.60 6.45 -3.43
CA GLY A 42 10.97 7.37 -4.50
C GLY A 42 10.61 6.87 -5.90
N THR A 43 10.09 5.64 -6.02
CA THR A 43 9.81 5.02 -7.32
C THR A 43 8.36 5.24 -7.72
N ARG A 44 8.08 5.15 -9.03
CA ARG A 44 6.70 5.19 -9.56
C ARG A 44 5.83 4.04 -9.05
N HIS A 45 6.45 2.97 -8.55
CA HIS A 45 5.75 1.78 -8.09
C HIS A 45 5.09 2.02 -6.72
N ALA A 46 5.59 2.94 -5.89
CA ALA A 46 5.04 3.20 -4.57
C ALA A 46 3.68 3.91 -4.62
N VAL A 47 2.60 3.17 -4.38
CA VAL A 47 1.24 3.74 -4.31
C VAL A 47 0.57 3.58 -2.94
N TYR A 48 1.21 2.91 -1.98
CA TYR A 48 0.65 2.68 -0.63
C TYR A 48 0.30 3.96 0.13
N PHE A 49 0.99 5.08 -0.10
CA PHE A 49 0.58 6.37 0.47
C PHE A 49 -0.71 6.92 -0.16
N LYS A 50 -0.83 6.83 -1.49
CA LYS A 50 -2.08 7.19 -2.19
C LYS A 50 -3.22 6.28 -1.77
N GLN A 51 -2.96 4.98 -1.62
CA GLN A 51 -3.92 4.01 -1.10
C GLN A 51 -4.43 4.41 0.30
N ALA A 52 -3.54 4.73 1.25
CA ALA A 52 -3.92 5.16 2.58
C ALA A 52 -4.77 6.43 2.54
N PHE A 53 -4.37 7.41 1.70
CA PHE A 53 -5.16 8.61 1.46
C PHE A 53 -6.55 8.30 0.91
N TYR A 54 -6.67 7.42 -0.10
CA TYR A 54 -7.95 7.02 -0.69
C TYR A 54 -8.89 6.33 0.31
N GLY A 55 -8.38 5.82 1.43
CA GLY A 55 -9.22 5.37 2.54
C GLY A 55 -10.18 6.46 3.06
N ILE A 56 -9.80 7.73 3.02
CA ILE A 56 -10.65 8.86 3.46
C ILE A 56 -11.86 9.06 2.54
N PRO A 57 -11.71 9.39 1.24
CA PRO A 57 -12.84 9.62 0.35
C PRO A 57 -13.70 8.37 0.16
N VAL A 58 -13.12 7.16 0.18
CA VAL A 58 -13.89 5.91 0.11
C VAL A 58 -14.79 5.74 1.34
N ARG A 59 -14.27 5.99 2.54
CA ARG A 59 -15.07 5.92 3.77
C ARG A 59 -16.14 6.99 3.79
N MET A 60 -15.82 8.21 3.37
CA MET A 60 -16.81 9.29 3.24
C MET A 60 -17.93 8.89 2.30
N ALA A 61 -17.62 8.36 1.11
CA ALA A 61 -18.61 7.91 0.14
C ALA A 61 -19.51 6.79 0.70
N ILE A 62 -18.93 5.80 1.39
CA ILE A 62 -19.69 4.72 2.04
C ILE A 62 -20.64 5.28 3.10
N LEU A 63 -20.14 6.14 3.99
CA LEU A 63 -20.95 6.75 5.05
C LEU A 63 -22.07 7.61 4.49
N SER A 64 -21.77 8.44 3.50
CA SER A 64 -22.75 9.27 2.78
C SER A 64 -23.83 8.44 2.09
N SER A 65 -23.45 7.34 1.44
CA SER A 65 -24.40 6.41 0.82
C SER A 65 -25.32 5.74 1.83
N LEU A 66 -24.82 5.44 3.04
CA LEU A 66 -25.62 4.81 4.11
C LEU A 66 -26.54 5.81 4.82
N LEU A 67 -26.11 7.06 4.96
CA LEU A 67 -26.86 8.11 5.67
C LEU A 67 -27.77 8.93 4.73
N GLY A 68 -27.65 8.78 3.41
CA GLY A 68 -28.43 9.54 2.43
C GLY A 68 -28.02 11.01 2.32
N VAL A 69 -26.74 11.33 2.58
CA VAL A 69 -26.20 12.70 2.53
C VAL A 69 -25.18 12.85 1.40
N SER A 70 -25.19 13.97 0.70
CA SER A 70 -24.22 14.26 -0.36
C SER A 70 -22.84 14.59 0.23
N VAL A 71 -21.77 14.07 -0.38
CA VAL A 71 -20.40 14.58 -0.13
C VAL A 71 -20.18 15.72 -1.12
N GLU A 72 -20.09 16.96 -0.64
CA GLU A 72 -19.64 18.12 -1.44
C GLU A 72 -18.12 18.14 -1.58
#